data_AF-A6FHV2-F1
#
_entry.id   AF-A6FHV2-F1
#
_cell.length_a   1.000
_cell.length_b   1.000
_cell.length_c   1.000
_cell.angle_alpha   90.00
_cell.angle_beta   90.00
_cell.angle_gamma   90.00
#
_symmetry.space_group_name_H-M   'P 1'
#
loop_
_entity.id
_entity.type
_entity.pdbx_description
1 polymer ?
#
loop_
_entity_poly.entity_id
_entity_poly.type
_entity_poly.pdbx_seq_one_letter_code
_entity_poly.pdbx_strand_id
1 'polypeptide(L)'
;MSSHSPIKTDYNYKVVRQFTVMAVIWGIVGMSVGVLIAAQLIWPALNFDTPWLTYSRLRPLHTNAVIFAFGTSALMATSFYVVQRTCQARLFGGILPAVVFWGWQLVIISAVISLPLGYNTSKIRRT
;
A
#
# COMPACT_ATOMS: atom_id res chain seq x y z
N MET A 1 -16.08 42.87 25.49
CA MET A 1 -16.39 41.95 24.37
C MET A 1 -15.21 41.01 24.21
N SER A 2 -15.22 39.86 24.90
CA SER A 2 -14.16 38.86 24.85
C SER A 2 -14.15 38.20 23.48
N SER A 3 -13.06 38.39 22.73
CA SER A 3 -12.84 37.77 21.43
C SER A 3 -12.70 36.26 21.58
N HIS A 4 -13.79 35.51 21.42
CA HIS A 4 -13.75 34.06 21.23
C HIS A 4 -13.13 33.78 19.86
N SER A 5 -11.81 33.62 19.81
CA SER A 5 -11.15 32.98 18.68
C SER A 5 -11.72 31.56 18.54
N PRO A 6 -12.30 31.18 17.39
CA PRO A 6 -12.85 29.84 17.21
C PRO A 6 -11.73 28.83 17.45
N ILE A 7 -11.99 27.81 18.28
CA ILE A 7 -11.04 26.72 18.49
C ILE A 7 -10.88 26.01 17.15
N LYS A 8 -9.80 26.31 16.43
CA LYS A 8 -9.44 25.63 15.19
C LYS A 8 -8.97 24.23 15.58
N THR A 9 -9.82 23.23 15.39
CA THR A 9 -9.44 21.83 15.53
C THR A 9 -8.35 21.52 14.50
N ASP A 10 -7.10 21.47 14.96
CA ASP A 10 -5.94 21.25 14.09
C ASP A 10 -5.83 19.75 13.76
N TYR A 11 -6.40 19.37 12.62
CA TYR A 11 -6.35 18.00 12.09
C TYR A 11 -4.96 17.66 11.56
N ASN A 12 -4.50 16.44 11.81
CA ASN A 12 -3.24 15.94 11.28
C ASN A 12 -3.42 15.44 9.84
N TYR A 13 -3.26 16.35 8.87
CA TYR A 13 -3.30 16.01 7.44
C TYR A 13 -2.00 15.48 6.86
N LYS A 14 -0.89 15.55 7.62
CA LYS A 14 0.42 15.12 7.12
C LYS A 14 0.41 13.62 6.76
N VAL A 15 -0.05 12.79 7.69
CA VAL A 15 -0.10 11.33 7.52
C VAL A 15 -1.14 10.93 6.49
N VAL A 16 -2.31 11.59 6.46
CA VAL A 16 -3.33 11.39 5.44
C VAL A 16 -2.76 11.64 4.03
N ARG A 17 -2.05 12.77 3.85
CA ARG A 17 -1.42 13.11 2.56
C ARG A 17 -0.35 12.09 2.17
N GLN A 18 0.49 11.66 3.11
CA GLN A 18 1.52 10.64 2.87
C GLN A 18 0.91 9.31 2.40
N PHE A 19 -0.12 8.80 3.10
CA PHE A 19 -0.82 7.58 2.68
C PHE A 19 -1.53 7.73 1.34
N THR A 20 -2.14 8.90 1.08
CA THR A 20 -2.83 9.15 -0.19
C THR A 20 -1.86 9.12 -1.37
N VAL A 21 -0.72 9.81 -1.25
CA VAL A 21 0.32 9.81 -2.29
C VAL A 21 0.89 8.40 -2.49
N MET A 22 1.16 7.67 -1.42
CA MET A 22 1.66 6.29 -1.51
C MET A 22 0.62 5.35 -2.10
N ALA A 23 -0.68 5.51 -1.81
CA ALA A 23 -1.73 4.74 -2.43
C ALA A 23 -1.71 4.93 -3.96
N VAL A 24 -1.58 6.17 -4.46
CA VAL A 24 -1.48 6.41 -5.91
C VAL A 24 -0.24 5.74 -6.50
N ILE A 25 0.93 5.89 -5.87
CA ILE A 25 2.19 5.29 -6.35
C ILE A 25 2.07 3.76 -6.41
N TRP A 26 1.61 3.12 -5.33
CA TRP A 26 1.43 1.67 -5.29
C TRP A 26 0.32 1.18 -6.20
N GLY A 27 -0.70 2.00 -6.44
CA GLY A 27 -1.74 1.73 -7.43
C GLY A 27 -1.17 1.67 -8.83
N ILE A 28 -0.33 2.63 -9.22
CA ILE A 28 0.38 2.62 -10.51
C ILE A 28 1.25 1.37 -10.61
N VAL A 29 2.10 1.10 -9.61
CA VAL A 29 3.00 -0.07 -9.61
C VAL A 29 2.21 -1.38 -9.71
N GLY A 30 1.19 -1.57 -8.89
CA GLY A 30 0.36 -2.77 -8.87
C GLY A 30 -0.37 -3.00 -10.19
N MET A 31 -0.96 -1.96 -10.77
CA MET A 31 -1.66 -2.04 -12.06
C MET A 31 -0.69 -2.28 -13.22
N SER A 32 0.48 -1.63 -13.23
CA SER A 32 1.52 -1.88 -14.25
C SER A 32 2.00 -3.32 -14.24
N VAL A 33 2.25 -3.91 -13.06
CA VAL A 33 2.59 -5.34 -12.95
C VAL A 33 1.42 -6.21 -13.44
N GLY A 34 0.18 -5.80 -13.18
CA GLY A 34 -1.03 -6.46 -13.69
C GLY A 34 -1.08 -6.52 -15.22
N VAL A 35 -0.74 -5.42 -15.88
CA VAL A 35 -0.63 -5.35 -17.35
C VAL A 35 0.50 -6.23 -17.86
N LEU A 36 1.65 -6.25 -17.18
CA LEU A 36 2.78 -7.13 -17.55
C LEU A 36 2.41 -8.61 -17.48
N ILE A 37 1.77 -9.07 -16.39
CA ILE A 37 1.36 -10.48 -16.28
C ILE A 37 0.27 -10.85 -17.29
N ALA A 38 -0.62 -9.91 -17.64
CA ALA A 38 -1.61 -10.13 -18.69
C ALA A 38 -0.94 -10.27 -20.06
N ALA A 39 0.08 -9.46 -20.36
CA ALA A 39 0.87 -9.58 -21.59
C ALA A 39 1.63 -10.92 -21.67
N GLN A 40 2.16 -11.42 -20.55
CA GLN A 40 2.85 -12.72 -20.49
C GLN A 40 1.93 -13.92 -20.80
N LEU A 41 0.61 -13.80 -20.58
CA LEU A 41 -0.34 -14.84 -20.95
C LEU A 41 -0.55 -14.95 -22.47
N ILE A 42 -0.39 -13.85 -23.20
CA ILE A 42 -0.57 -13.79 -24.66
C ILE A 42 0.78 -14.05 -25.37
N TRP A 43 1.87 -13.50 -24.83
CA TRP A 43 3.21 -13.62 -25.40
C TRP A 43 4.20 -14.22 -24.38
N PRO A 44 4.40 -15.54 -24.38
CA PRO A 44 5.28 -16.22 -23.44
C PRO A 44 6.75 -15.77 -23.50
N ALA A 45 7.18 -15.18 -24.62
CA ALA A 45 8.52 -14.60 -24.80
C ALA A 45 8.82 -13.44 -23.82
N LEU A 46 7.79 -12.79 -23.27
CA LEU A 46 7.94 -11.74 -22.23
C LEU A 46 8.26 -12.28 -20.83
N ASN A 47 8.51 -13.59 -20.68
CA ASN A 47 9.10 -14.13 -19.45
C ASN A 47 10.63 -13.87 -19.35
N PHE A 48 11.25 -13.34 -20.41
CA PHE A 48 12.66 -12.90 -20.47
C PHE A 48 13.70 -13.94 -20.03
N ASP A 49 13.36 -15.24 -20.00
CA ASP A 49 14.17 -16.35 -19.46
C ASP A 49 14.83 -16.07 -18.09
N THR A 50 14.29 -15.11 -17.33
CA THR A 50 14.81 -14.70 -16.02
C THR A 50 13.88 -15.19 -14.91
N PRO A 51 14.42 -15.80 -13.85
CA PRO A 51 13.61 -16.48 -12.84
C PRO A 51 12.73 -15.53 -12.00
N TRP A 52 13.03 -14.21 -11.96
CA TRP A 52 12.27 -13.22 -11.20
C TRP A 52 11.16 -12.53 -11.99
N LEU A 53 11.19 -12.55 -13.33
CA LEU A 53 10.13 -11.99 -14.19
C LEU A 53 9.16 -13.05 -14.72
N THR A 54 9.24 -14.29 -14.26
CA THR A 54 8.29 -15.33 -14.70
C THR A 54 6.89 -15.08 -14.13
N TYR A 55 5.86 -15.35 -14.94
CA TYR A 55 4.44 -15.22 -14.55
C TYR A 55 4.11 -15.82 -13.16
N SER A 56 4.65 -17.00 -12.85
CA SER A 56 4.41 -17.71 -11.58
C SER A 56 4.88 -16.94 -10.34
N ARG A 57 5.92 -16.09 -10.46
CA ARG A 57 6.43 -15.26 -9.34
C ARG A 57 5.83 -13.85 -9.35
N LEU A 58 5.56 -13.30 -10.54
CA LEU A 58 4.95 -11.97 -10.68
C LEU A 58 3.48 -11.94 -10.23
N ARG A 59 2.73 -13.03 -10.35
CA ARG A 59 1.32 -13.08 -9.92
C ARG A 59 1.16 -12.85 -8.40
N PRO A 60 1.88 -13.55 -7.50
CA PRO A 60 1.88 -13.22 -6.08
C PRO A 60 2.33 -11.78 -5.80
N LEU A 61 3.27 -11.24 -6.58
CA LEU A 61 3.71 -9.85 -6.42
C LEU A 61 2.61 -8.86 -6.79
N HIS A 62 1.94 -9.04 -7.93
CA HIS A 62 0.81 -8.21 -8.36
C HIS A 62 -0.30 -8.17 -7.32
N THR A 63 -0.78 -9.34 -6.90
CA THR A 63 -1.91 -9.42 -5.95
C THR A 63 -1.55 -8.79 -4.61
N ASN A 64 -0.35 -9.05 -4.07
CA ASN A 64 0.09 -8.42 -2.82
C ASN A 64 0.27 -6.91 -2.96
N ALA A 65 0.81 -6.42 -4.09
CA ALA A 65 0.96 -4.99 -4.35
C ALA A 65 -0.42 -4.29 -4.45
N VAL A 66 -1.38 -4.86 -5.16
CA VAL A 66 -2.71 -4.23 -5.30
C VAL A 66 -3.51 -4.29 -3.97
N ILE A 67 -3.47 -5.42 -3.26
CA ILE A 67 -4.28 -5.57 -2.03
C ILE A 67 -3.63 -4.83 -0.85
N PHE A 68 -2.38 -5.14 -0.54
CA PHE A 68 -1.73 -4.63 0.67
C PHE A 68 -1.07 -3.28 0.44
N ALA A 69 -0.40 -3.06 -0.69
CA ALA A 69 0.23 -1.77 -0.92
C ALA A 69 -0.80 -0.69 -1.30
N PHE A 70 -1.55 -0.89 -2.38
CA PHE A 70 -2.58 0.06 -2.80
C PHE A 70 -3.78 0.08 -1.84
N GLY A 71 -4.43 -1.08 -1.64
CA GLY A 71 -5.69 -1.16 -0.88
C GLY A 71 -5.54 -0.70 0.58
N THR A 72 -4.54 -1.20 1.32
CA THR A 72 -4.36 -0.79 2.71
C THR A 72 -3.91 0.68 2.84
N SER A 73 -3.08 1.21 1.94
CA SER A 73 -2.74 2.63 1.97
C SER A 73 -3.94 3.53 1.70
N ALA A 74 -4.84 3.14 0.79
CA ALA A 74 -6.09 3.86 0.53
C ALA A 74 -7.04 3.80 1.74
N LEU A 75 -7.17 2.63 2.37
CA LEU A 75 -7.96 2.45 3.59
C LEU A 75 -7.41 3.29 4.74
N MET A 76 -6.10 3.27 4.99
CA MET A 76 -5.49 4.07 6.06
C MET A 76 -5.65 5.58 5.84
N ALA A 77 -5.44 6.07 4.60
CA ALA A 77 -5.69 7.47 4.27
C ALA A 77 -7.15 7.86 4.58
N THR A 78 -8.10 7.04 4.13
CA THR A 78 -9.53 7.30 4.27
C THR A 78 -9.95 7.23 5.73
N SER A 79 -9.56 6.19 6.47
CA SER A 79 -9.89 6.03 7.89
C SER A 79 -9.34 7.18 8.73
N PHE A 80 -8.07 7.57 8.54
CA PHE A 80 -7.48 8.70 9.28
C PHE A 80 -8.09 10.05 8.91
N TYR A 81 -8.58 10.21 7.68
CA TYR A 81 -9.32 11.40 7.31
C TYR A 81 -10.72 11.41 7.92
N VAL A 82 -11.47 10.32 7.77
CA VAL A 82 -12.87 10.20 8.22
C VAL A 82 -12.96 10.30 9.74
N VAL A 83 -12.15 9.56 10.49
CA VAL A 83 -12.21 9.55 11.97
C VAL A 83 -11.97 10.94 12.57
N GLN A 84 -11.08 11.73 11.97
CA GLN A 84 -10.82 13.10 12.42
C GLN A 84 -12.04 13.99 12.18
N ARG A 85 -12.70 13.84 11.03
CA ARG A 85 -13.86 14.63 10.64
C ARG A 85 -15.14 14.21 11.36
N THR A 86 -15.35 12.93 11.63
CA THR A 86 -16.56 12.45 12.29
C THR A 86 -16.53 12.71 13.78
N CYS A 87 -15.37 12.53 14.43
CA CYS A 87 -15.20 12.79 15.86
C CYS A 87 -14.83 14.25 16.17
N GLN A 88 -14.59 15.07 15.15
CA GLN A 88 -14.11 16.46 15.29
C GLN A 88 -12.88 16.59 16.21
N ALA A 89 -12.01 15.57 16.18
CA ALA A 89 -10.85 15.46 17.05
C ALA A 89 -9.59 15.15 16.24
N ARG A 90 -8.44 15.61 16.72
CA ARG A 90 -7.13 15.29 16.13
C ARG A 90 -6.79 13.82 16.35
N LEU A 91 -6.06 13.21 15.41
CA LEU A 91 -5.58 11.83 15.54
C LEU A 91 -4.82 11.62 16.86
N PHE A 92 -5.19 10.56 17.58
CA PHE A 92 -4.59 10.18 18.85
C PHE A 92 -3.12 9.77 18.68
N GLY A 93 -2.29 10.04 19.69
CA GLY A 93 -0.95 9.48 19.79
C GLY A 93 0.16 10.21 19.03
N GLY A 94 -0.11 11.36 18.41
CA GLY A 94 0.90 12.30 17.87
C GLY A 94 1.83 11.71 16.80
N ILE A 95 2.85 10.96 17.25
CA ILE A 95 3.86 10.26 16.45
C ILE A 95 3.38 8.87 15.99
N LEU A 96 2.48 8.22 16.74
CA LEU A 96 1.92 6.90 16.42
C LEU A 96 1.46 6.74 14.95
N PRO A 97 0.73 7.70 14.35
CA PRO A 97 0.27 7.56 12.96
C PRO A 97 1.43 7.59 11.95
N ALA A 98 2.53 8.29 12.27
CA ALA A 98 3.73 8.28 11.46
C ALA A 98 4.50 6.96 11.58
N VAL A 99 4.51 6.32 12.76
CA VAL A 99 5.08 4.98 12.95
C VAL A 99 4.31 3.95 12.13
N VAL A 100 2.98 4.01 12.14
CA VAL A 100 2.15 3.13 11.30
C VAL A 100 2.44 3.34 9.82
N PHE A 101 2.59 4.59 9.37
CA PHE A 101 2.98 4.89 8.00
C PHE A 101 4.32 4.25 7.62
N TRP A 102 5.40 4.55 8.36
CA TRP A 102 6.71 4.01 8.04
C TRP A 102 6.78 2.49 8.19
N GLY A 103 6.13 1.93 9.21
CA GLY A 103 6.02 0.48 9.39
C GLY A 103 5.33 -0.19 8.21
N TRP A 104 4.24 0.37 7.71
CA TRP A 104 3.55 -0.17 6.54
C TRP A 104 4.39 -0.09 5.27
N GLN A 105 5.10 1.03 5.05
CA GLN A 105 6.00 1.16 3.91
C GLN A 105 7.14 0.14 3.96
N LEU A 106 7.70 -0.13 5.14
CA LEU A 106 8.73 -1.17 5.31
C LEU A 106 8.19 -2.57 5.00
N VAL A 107 6.97 -2.89 5.43
CA VAL A 107 6.32 -4.17 5.11
C VAL A 107 6.14 -4.33 3.61
N ILE A 108 5.68 -3.29 2.92
CA ILE A 108 5.51 -3.33 1.45
C ILE A 108 6.86 -3.52 0.76
N ILE A 109 7.89 -2.75 1.12
CA ILE A 109 9.24 -2.88 0.54
C ILE A 109 9.78 -4.29 0.78
N SER A 110 9.58 -4.83 1.97
CA SER A 110 9.99 -6.20 2.32
C SER A 110 9.29 -7.23 1.44
N ALA A 111 7.99 -7.05 1.16
CA ALA A 111 7.23 -7.92 0.26
C ALA A 111 7.71 -7.81 -1.21
N VAL A 112 8.01 -6.61 -1.68
CA VAL A 112 8.55 -6.39 -3.04
C VAL A 112 9.90 -7.07 -3.23
N ILE A 113 10.73 -7.15 -2.19
CA ILE A 113 12.03 -7.82 -2.23
C ILE A 113 11.88 -9.33 -2.05
N SER A 114 11.07 -9.77 -1.09
CA SER A 114 10.98 -11.19 -0.70
C SER A 114 10.23 -12.07 -1.72
N LEU A 115 9.19 -11.53 -2.36
CA LEU A 115 8.35 -12.31 -3.27
C LEU A 115 9.07 -12.70 -4.58
N PRO A 116 9.84 -11.82 -5.26
CA PRO A 116 10.65 -12.20 -6.42
C PRO A 116 11.77 -13.19 -6.07
N LEU A 117 12.35 -13.05 -4.86
CA LEU A 117 13.37 -13.96 -4.33
C LEU A 117 12.83 -15.36 -4.03
N GLY A 118 11.50 -15.55 -4.05
CA GLY A 118 10.88 -16.86 -3.87
C GLY A 118 10.61 -17.23 -2.41
N TYR A 119 10.78 -16.29 -1.47
CA TYR A 119 10.35 -16.46 -0.08
C TYR A 119 8.83 -16.30 0.04
N ASN A 120 8.08 -17.20 -0.59
CA ASN A 120 6.64 -17.29 -0.44
C ASN A 120 6.29 -18.49 0.45
N THR A 121 5.30 -18.32 1.33
CA THR A 121 4.71 -19.48 2.00
C THR A 121 3.75 -20.12 0.99
N SER A 122 4.29 -20.93 0.08
CA SER A 122 3.45 -21.78 -0.76
C SER A 122 2.70 -22.73 0.18
N LYS A 123 1.40 -22.51 0.40
CA LYS A 123 0.52 -23.54 0.96
C LYS A 123 0.37 -24.64 -0.08
N ILE A 124 1.41 -25.43 -0.26
CA ILE A 124 1.39 -26.66 -1.02
C ILE A 124 0.55 -27.64 -0.21
N ARG A 125 -0.71 -27.76 -0.63
CA ARG A 125 -1.53 -28.93 -0.34
C ARG A 125 -0.82 -30.12 -1.00
N ARG A 126 -0.01 -30.84 -0.23
CA ARG A 126 0.42 -32.19 -0.59
C ARG A 126 -0.83 -33.09 -0.49
N THR A 127 -1.36 -33.49 -1.63
CA THR A 127 -2.04 -34.78 -1.80
C THR A 127 -1.07 -35.68 -2.52
#